data_AF-A0AAV5VRM7-F1
#
_entry.id   AF-A0AAV5VRM7-F1
#
_cell.length_a   1.000
_cell.length_b   1.000
_cell.length_c   1.000
_cell.angle_alpha   90.00
_cell.angle_beta   90.00
_cell.angle_gamma   90.00
#
_symmetry.space_group_name_H-M   'P 1'
#
loop_
_entity.id
_entity.type
_entity.pdbx_description
1 polymer ?
#
loop_
_entity_poly.entity_id
_entity_poly.type
_entity_poly.pdbx_seq_one_letter_code
_entity_poly.pdbx_strand_id
1 'polypeptide(L)'
;LFQSVIEIFFIYAYAACQMIYKDLIFGEEFVLHTGYVYPKFAYYGTYYYILHVQIWGVVMLSVNRYVTVCQPFSKLAKLYERVGTPVLWAVNVSVPLLLMIRMLFQGDVYYYRSSEGVVTIYTPMEIVKTNALQGMIATLLGSFVCAVCYFLVIRRLAESHKFHDSNLRDYRREKMLTVVGFALFLALCVSTLFYVLIGVNAANDNDPGVQAIRVYYIYALMALTFVNPWMLMLTNQNTRRR
;
A
#
# COMPACT_ATOMS: atom_id res chain seq x y z
N LEU A 1 -3.65 -13.40 3.06
CA LEU A 1 -2.35 -14.09 3.10
C LEU A 1 -1.49 -13.73 1.90
N PHE A 2 -1.98 -13.91 0.67
CA PHE A 2 -1.22 -13.61 -0.56
C PHE A 2 -0.76 -12.15 -0.67
N GLN A 3 -1.68 -11.20 -0.50
CA GLN A 3 -1.38 -9.78 -0.46
C GLN A 3 -0.28 -9.45 0.57
N SER A 4 -0.37 -10.05 1.77
CA SER A 4 0.62 -9.86 2.83
C SER A 4 2.00 -10.39 2.47
N VAL A 5 2.10 -11.52 1.75
CA VAL A 5 3.39 -12.05 1.29
C VAL A 5 4.04 -11.11 0.28
N ILE A 6 3.25 -10.57 -0.65
CA ILE A 6 3.71 -9.58 -1.63
C ILE A 6 4.19 -8.33 -0.90
N GLU A 7 3.38 -7.77 0.00
CA GLU A 7 3.74 -6.57 0.77
C GLU A 7 5.01 -6.77 1.62
N ILE A 8 5.18 -7.94 2.25
CA ILE A 8 6.37 -8.28 3.03
C ILE A 8 7.62 -8.34 2.12
N PHE A 9 7.54 -9.05 0.98
CA PHE A 9 8.63 -9.12 0.01
C PHE A 9 9.10 -7.73 -0.41
N PHE A 10 8.14 -6.83 -0.70
CA PHE A 10 8.45 -5.49 -1.12
C PHE A 10 9.04 -4.61 0.00
N ILE A 11 8.63 -4.78 1.25
CA ILE A 11 9.31 -4.12 2.38
C ILE A 11 10.76 -4.56 2.50
N TYR A 12 11.05 -5.85 2.36
CA TYR A 12 12.43 -6.34 2.37
C TYR A 12 13.23 -5.81 1.19
N ALA A 13 12.62 -5.73 0.00
CA ALA A 13 13.25 -5.11 -1.17
C ALA A 13 13.56 -3.62 -0.92
N TYR A 14 12.64 -2.88 -0.31
CA TYR A 14 12.88 -1.50 0.12
C TYR A 14 14.05 -1.41 1.12
N ALA A 15 14.05 -2.24 2.16
CA ALA A 15 15.10 -2.23 3.18
C ALA A 15 16.47 -2.53 2.56
N ALA A 16 16.56 -3.53 1.69
CA ALA A 16 17.78 -3.84 0.95
C ALA A 16 18.24 -2.65 0.08
N CYS A 17 17.32 -1.98 -0.62
CA CYS A 17 17.65 -0.80 -1.41
C CYS A 17 18.18 0.36 -0.53
N GLN A 18 17.60 0.56 0.65
CA GLN A 18 18.08 1.57 1.60
C GLN A 18 19.44 1.21 2.20
N MET A 19 19.71 -0.06 2.51
CA MET A 19 21.03 -0.46 3.00
C MET A 19 22.11 -0.21 1.94
N ILE A 20 21.82 -0.46 0.67
CA ILE A 20 22.74 -0.17 -0.44
C ILE A 20 22.95 1.34 -0.59
N TYR A 21 21.88 2.14 -0.55
CA TYR A 21 21.94 3.58 -0.82
C TYR A 21 22.39 4.43 0.38
N LYS A 22 21.80 4.22 1.57
CA LYS A 22 22.05 5.02 2.78
C LYS A 22 23.16 4.47 3.65
N ASP A 23 23.17 3.16 3.87
CA ASP A 23 24.19 2.52 4.73
C ASP A 23 25.45 2.19 3.94
N LEU A 24 25.42 2.40 2.61
CA LEU A 24 26.57 2.26 1.71
C LEU A 24 27.29 0.93 1.89
N ILE A 25 26.55 -0.17 2.06
CA ILE A 25 27.12 -1.50 2.35
C ILE A 25 28.13 -2.01 1.30
N PHE A 26 28.07 -1.49 0.07
CA PHE A 26 29.00 -1.79 -1.01
C PHE A 26 29.94 -0.61 -1.36
N GLY A 27 29.92 0.46 -0.56
CA GLY A 27 30.68 1.70 -0.76
C GLY A 27 29.99 2.71 -1.68
N GLU A 28 30.41 3.97 -1.57
CA GLU A 28 29.87 5.10 -2.36
C GLU A 28 30.08 4.93 -3.86
N GLU A 29 31.27 4.48 -4.25
CA GLU A 29 31.64 4.29 -5.66
C GLU A 29 30.71 3.27 -6.35
N PHE A 30 30.31 2.21 -5.63
CA PHE A 30 29.34 1.25 -6.16
C PHE A 30 28.01 1.94 -6.48
N VAL A 31 27.47 2.71 -5.53
CA VAL A 31 26.16 3.39 -5.68
C VAL A 31 26.19 4.38 -6.84
N LEU A 32 27.26 5.19 -6.94
CA LEU A 32 27.44 6.17 -8.00
C LEU A 32 27.63 5.52 -9.39
N HIS A 33 28.22 4.33 -9.45
CA HIS A 33 28.45 3.59 -10.71
C HIS A 33 27.28 2.69 -11.13
N THR A 34 26.20 2.62 -10.35
CA THR A 34 25.01 1.84 -10.74
C THR A 34 24.23 2.40 -11.94
N GLY A 35 24.61 3.58 -12.43
CA GLY A 35 23.99 4.23 -13.59
C GLY A 35 22.54 4.64 -13.29
N TYR A 36 21.64 4.38 -14.24
CA TYR A 36 20.22 4.80 -14.14
C TYR A 36 19.25 3.66 -13.80
N VAL A 37 19.68 2.40 -13.92
CA VAL A 37 18.76 1.25 -13.79
C VAL A 37 18.41 1.01 -12.33
N TYR A 38 19.42 0.89 -11.47
CA TYR A 38 19.22 0.62 -10.04
C TYR A 38 18.50 1.77 -9.32
N PRO A 39 18.85 3.06 -9.51
CA PRO A 39 18.13 4.16 -8.88
C PRO A 39 16.68 4.26 -9.35
N LYS A 40 16.38 4.01 -10.65
CA LYS A 40 14.99 3.95 -11.14
C LYS A 40 14.22 2.81 -10.49
N PHE A 41 14.82 1.62 -10.40
CA PHE A 41 14.19 0.48 -9.73
C PHE A 41 13.93 0.76 -8.25
N ALA A 42 14.93 1.26 -7.51
CA ALA A 42 14.79 1.63 -6.12
C ALA A 42 13.71 2.72 -5.95
N TYR A 43 13.73 3.74 -6.79
CA TYR A 43 12.79 4.85 -6.71
C TYR A 43 11.35 4.43 -6.99
N TYR A 44 11.09 3.92 -8.20
CA TYR A 44 9.73 3.56 -8.61
C TYR A 44 9.26 2.27 -7.94
N GLY A 45 10.10 1.25 -7.90
CA GLY A 45 9.78 -0.07 -7.36
C GLY A 45 9.60 -0.09 -5.85
N THR A 46 10.23 0.81 -5.10
CA THR A 46 10.12 0.79 -3.63
C THR A 46 9.33 1.96 -3.03
N TYR A 47 9.38 3.18 -3.60
CA TYR A 47 8.56 4.28 -3.08
C TYR A 47 7.13 4.29 -3.64
N TYR A 48 6.93 3.85 -4.88
CA TYR A 48 5.63 3.97 -5.56
C TYR A 48 4.94 2.61 -5.76
N TYR A 49 5.66 1.54 -6.09
CA TYR A 49 5.00 0.25 -6.38
C TYR A 49 4.40 -0.39 -5.14
N ILE A 50 5.15 -0.39 -4.04
CA ILE A 50 4.69 -0.90 -2.74
C ILE A 50 3.37 -0.24 -2.34
N LEU A 51 3.28 1.07 -2.57
CA LEU A 51 2.06 1.82 -2.33
C LEU A 51 0.89 1.33 -3.17
N HIS A 52 1.06 1.27 -4.49
CA HIS A 52 -0.04 0.86 -5.37
C HIS A 52 -0.51 -0.55 -5.04
N VAL A 53 0.42 -1.44 -4.64
CA VAL A 53 0.10 -2.76 -4.10
C VAL A 53 -0.74 -2.65 -2.83
N GLN A 54 -0.35 -1.82 -1.85
CA GLN A 54 -1.10 -1.65 -0.61
C GLN A 54 -2.50 -1.05 -0.83
N ILE A 55 -2.62 0.01 -1.63
CA ILE A 55 -3.92 0.63 -1.96
C ILE A 55 -4.84 -0.42 -2.58
N TRP A 56 -4.33 -1.15 -3.58
CA TRP A 56 -5.08 -2.22 -4.24
C TRP A 56 -5.48 -3.31 -3.25
N GLY A 57 -4.57 -3.71 -2.36
CA GLY A 57 -4.82 -4.70 -1.31
C GLY A 57 -5.96 -4.29 -0.36
N VAL A 58 -5.95 -3.05 0.13
CA VAL A 58 -6.99 -2.53 1.04
C VAL A 58 -8.34 -2.42 0.33
N VAL A 59 -8.36 -1.99 -0.93
CA VAL A 59 -9.57 -1.95 -1.76
C VAL A 59 -10.14 -3.36 -1.96
N MET A 60 -9.32 -4.31 -2.38
CA MET A 60 -9.73 -5.70 -2.58
C MET A 60 -10.25 -6.33 -1.29
N LEU A 61 -9.61 -6.05 -0.15
CA LEU A 61 -10.07 -6.50 1.15
C LEU A 61 -11.45 -5.90 1.48
N SER A 62 -11.62 -4.60 1.28
CA SER A 62 -12.88 -3.89 1.55
C SER A 62 -14.03 -4.42 0.71
N VAL A 63 -13.80 -4.64 -0.59
CA VAL A 63 -14.78 -5.22 -1.52
C VAL A 63 -15.13 -6.65 -1.12
N ASN A 64 -14.13 -7.50 -0.82
CA ASN A 64 -14.37 -8.87 -0.37
C ASN A 64 -15.24 -8.90 0.91
N ARG A 65 -14.97 -8.02 1.86
CA ARG A 65 -15.75 -7.90 3.10
C ARG A 65 -17.18 -7.45 2.82
N TYR A 66 -17.37 -6.46 1.95
CA TYR A 66 -18.70 -6.05 1.51
C TYR A 66 -19.48 -7.22 0.89
N VAL A 67 -18.86 -7.96 -0.04
CA VAL A 67 -19.51 -9.09 -0.71
C VAL A 67 -19.88 -10.19 0.28
N THR A 68 -18.98 -10.53 1.19
CA THR A 68 -19.20 -11.60 2.18
C THR A 68 -20.32 -11.26 3.16
N VAL A 69 -20.39 -10.02 3.65
CA VAL A 69 -21.34 -9.62 4.71
C VAL A 69 -22.67 -9.13 4.13
N CYS A 70 -22.63 -8.30 3.08
CA CYS A 70 -23.82 -7.66 2.54
C CYS A 70 -24.49 -8.48 1.43
N GLN A 71 -23.72 -9.30 0.68
CA GLN A 71 -24.22 -10.01 -0.49
C GLN A 71 -23.70 -11.46 -0.61
N PRO A 72 -23.91 -12.31 0.42
CA PRO A 72 -23.33 -13.66 0.47
C PRO A 72 -23.77 -14.58 -0.68
N PHE A 73 -24.96 -14.35 -1.27
CA PHE A 73 -25.50 -15.16 -2.37
C PHE A 73 -25.31 -14.55 -3.76
N SER A 74 -24.59 -13.43 -3.86
CA SER A 74 -24.36 -12.75 -5.13
C SER A 74 -23.47 -13.54 -6.09
N LYS A 75 -23.56 -13.22 -7.39
CA LYS A 75 -22.65 -13.76 -8.40
C LYS A 75 -21.19 -13.42 -8.10
N LEU A 76 -20.94 -12.27 -7.46
CA LEU A 76 -19.60 -11.81 -7.08
C LEU A 76 -19.02 -12.67 -5.94
N ALA A 77 -19.82 -13.06 -4.96
CA ALA A 77 -19.40 -14.01 -3.91
C ALA A 77 -18.98 -15.35 -4.51
N LYS A 78 -19.82 -15.91 -5.40
CA LYS A 78 -19.52 -17.15 -6.12
C LYS A 78 -18.29 -17.04 -7.01
N LEU A 79 -18.01 -15.86 -7.58
CA LEU A 79 -16.80 -15.61 -8.35
C LEU A 79 -15.56 -15.67 -7.44
N TYR A 80 -15.57 -14.98 -6.30
CA TYR A 80 -14.46 -15.01 -5.35
C TYR A 80 -14.11 -16.43 -4.87
N GLU A 81 -15.11 -17.28 -4.66
CA GLU A 81 -14.91 -18.69 -4.27
C GLU A 81 -14.35 -19.54 -5.42
N ARG A 82 -14.68 -19.22 -6.67
CA ARG A 82 -14.29 -20.00 -7.86
C ARG A 82 -12.94 -19.60 -8.42
N VAL A 83 -12.49 -18.37 -8.18
CA VAL A 83 -11.21 -17.88 -8.70
C VAL A 83 -10.06 -18.60 -7.99
N GLY A 84 -9.25 -19.31 -8.76
CA GLY A 84 -8.09 -20.01 -8.25
C GLY A 84 -7.01 -19.07 -7.69
N THR A 85 -6.27 -19.57 -6.70
CA THR A 85 -5.15 -18.85 -6.06
C THR A 85 -4.16 -18.20 -7.02
N PRO A 86 -3.71 -18.86 -8.12
CA PRO A 86 -2.75 -18.25 -9.05
C PRO A 86 -3.31 -17.01 -9.77
N VAL A 87 -4.61 -17.01 -10.06
CA VAL A 87 -5.29 -15.89 -10.72
C VAL A 87 -5.38 -14.69 -9.78
N LEU A 88 -5.70 -14.91 -8.50
CA LEU A 88 -5.66 -13.84 -7.50
C LEU A 88 -4.25 -13.26 -7.36
N TRP A 89 -3.21 -14.09 -7.42
CA TRP A 89 -1.81 -13.62 -7.44
C TRP A 89 -1.53 -12.73 -8.65
N ALA A 90 -1.88 -13.21 -9.84
CA ALA A 90 -1.69 -12.46 -11.07
C ALA A 90 -2.41 -11.11 -11.03
N VAL A 91 -3.65 -11.05 -10.53
CA VAL A 91 -4.42 -9.80 -10.41
C VAL A 91 -3.78 -8.83 -9.40
N ASN A 92 -3.38 -9.31 -8.22
CA ASN A 92 -2.79 -8.45 -7.18
C ASN A 92 -1.40 -7.89 -7.53
N VAL A 93 -0.68 -8.53 -8.46
CA VAL A 93 0.60 -8.01 -8.98
C VAL A 93 0.37 -7.15 -10.22
N SER A 94 -0.44 -7.63 -11.17
CA SER A 94 -0.63 -6.95 -12.46
C SER A 94 -1.35 -5.61 -12.32
N VAL A 95 -2.39 -5.49 -11.49
CA VAL A 95 -3.14 -4.23 -11.39
C VAL A 95 -2.26 -3.08 -10.86
N PRO A 96 -1.52 -3.23 -9.74
CA PRO A 96 -0.56 -2.21 -9.31
C PRO A 96 0.51 -1.91 -10.36
N LEU A 97 0.99 -2.92 -11.09
CA LEU A 97 2.00 -2.76 -12.13
C LEU A 97 1.46 -1.94 -13.31
N LEU A 98 0.21 -2.19 -13.73
CA LEU A 98 -0.47 -1.42 -14.76
C LEU A 98 -0.67 0.04 -14.34
N LEU A 99 -1.04 0.29 -13.08
CA LEU A 99 -1.14 1.67 -12.56
C LEU A 99 0.21 2.40 -12.61
N MET A 100 1.32 1.67 -12.48
CA MET A 100 2.66 2.21 -12.51
C MET A 100 3.34 2.23 -13.87
N ILE A 101 2.71 1.71 -14.92
CA ILE A 101 3.37 1.53 -16.22
C ILE A 101 3.97 2.84 -16.75
N ARG A 102 3.26 3.96 -16.60
CA ARG A 102 3.73 5.30 -16.98
C ARG A 102 5.03 5.68 -16.28
N MET A 103 5.15 5.37 -14.98
CA MET A 103 6.28 5.76 -14.15
C MET A 103 7.59 5.07 -14.57
N LEU A 104 7.50 3.89 -15.18
CA LEU A 104 8.67 3.17 -15.72
C LEU A 104 9.31 3.87 -16.93
N PHE A 105 8.57 4.74 -17.61
CA PHE A 105 9.02 5.49 -18.78
C PHE A 105 9.31 6.97 -18.48
N GLN A 106 9.29 7.36 -17.20
CA GLN A 106 9.63 8.73 -16.78
C GLN A 106 11.17 8.94 -16.78
N GLY A 107 11.57 10.22 -16.74
CA GLY A 107 12.95 10.67 -16.92
C GLY A 107 13.96 10.16 -15.90
N ASP A 108 15.18 10.66 -16.00
CA ASP A 108 16.34 10.06 -15.34
C ASP A 108 16.36 10.29 -13.83
N VAL A 109 16.41 9.16 -13.12
CA VAL A 109 16.67 9.07 -11.68
C VAL A 109 18.06 8.47 -11.54
N TYR A 110 18.94 9.15 -10.80
CA TYR A 110 20.32 8.71 -10.59
C TYR A 110 20.84 9.16 -9.23
N TYR A 111 21.87 8.49 -8.74
CA TYR A 111 22.59 8.92 -7.55
C TYR A 111 23.71 9.89 -7.92
N TYR A 112 23.92 10.91 -7.10
CA TYR A 112 25.00 11.88 -7.27
C TYR A 112 25.55 12.29 -5.91
N ARG A 113 26.75 12.87 -5.91
CA ARG A 113 27.34 13.46 -4.71
C ARG A 113 26.86 14.91 -4.59
N SER A 114 26.19 15.23 -3.49
CA SER A 114 25.73 16.58 -3.18
C SER A 114 26.93 17.52 -2.93
N SER A 115 26.67 18.82 -2.89
CA SER A 115 27.67 19.83 -2.52
C SER A 115 28.25 19.63 -1.11
N GLU A 116 27.54 18.89 -0.25
CA GLU A 116 27.97 18.56 1.12
C GLU A 116 28.79 17.24 1.16
N GLY A 117 29.06 16.63 0.01
CA GLY A 117 29.81 15.37 -0.09
C GLY A 117 28.98 14.12 0.16
N VAL A 118 27.68 14.25 0.43
CA VAL A 118 26.78 13.12 0.72
C VAL A 118 26.18 12.57 -0.57
N VAL A 119 26.12 11.24 -0.71
CA VAL A 119 25.42 10.59 -1.83
C VAL A 119 23.92 10.77 -1.68
N THR A 120 23.28 11.40 -2.67
CA THR A 120 21.83 11.63 -2.70
C THR A 120 21.21 11.16 -4.01
N ILE A 121 19.90 10.96 -4.00
CA ILE A 121 19.13 10.62 -5.20
C ILE A 121 18.64 11.90 -5.88
N TYR A 122 19.01 12.08 -7.16
CA TYR A 122 18.43 13.12 -7.99
C TYR A 122 17.12 12.65 -8.59
N THR A 123 16.08 13.47 -8.50
CA THR A 123 14.83 13.25 -9.22
C THR A 123 14.27 14.59 -9.68
N PRO A 124 13.98 14.76 -10.98
CA PRO A 124 13.33 15.97 -11.49
C PRO A 124 12.04 16.30 -10.75
N MET A 125 11.88 17.56 -10.32
CA MET A 125 10.73 17.97 -9.51
C MET A 125 9.40 17.81 -10.27
N GLU A 126 9.40 17.93 -11.59
CA GLU A 126 8.24 17.67 -12.44
C GLU A 126 7.75 16.21 -12.35
N ILE A 127 8.68 15.26 -12.29
CA ILE A 127 8.38 13.83 -12.08
C ILE A 127 7.78 13.63 -10.69
N VAL A 128 8.37 14.27 -9.67
CA VAL A 128 7.86 14.22 -8.29
C VAL A 128 6.42 14.76 -8.22
N LYS A 129 6.15 15.93 -8.82
CA LYS A 129 4.82 16.55 -8.88
C LYS A 129 3.80 15.60 -9.50
N THR A 130 4.12 15.06 -10.66
CA THR A 130 3.25 14.15 -11.41
C THR A 130 2.94 12.87 -10.63
N ASN A 131 3.97 12.29 -10.00
CA ASN A 131 3.82 11.04 -9.26
C ASN A 131 3.10 11.23 -7.93
N ALA A 132 3.29 12.39 -7.29
CA ALA A 132 2.55 12.77 -6.10
C ALA A 132 1.06 12.95 -6.41
N LEU A 133 0.73 13.60 -7.53
CA LEU A 133 -0.65 13.75 -8.00
C LEU A 133 -1.29 12.40 -8.31
N GLN A 134 -0.58 11.51 -9.01
CA GLN A 134 -1.09 10.17 -9.28
C GLN A 134 -1.32 9.38 -7.99
N GLY A 135 -0.37 9.42 -7.05
CA GLY A 135 -0.51 8.80 -5.73
C GLY A 135 -1.73 9.32 -4.98
N MET A 136 -1.93 10.65 -4.97
CA MET A 136 -3.09 11.31 -4.37
C MET A 136 -4.41 10.84 -4.99
N ILE A 137 -4.50 10.79 -6.33
CA ILE A 137 -5.70 10.32 -7.02
C ILE A 137 -5.99 8.85 -6.66
N ALA A 138 -4.96 7.99 -6.70
CA ALA A 138 -5.10 6.58 -6.37
C ALA A 138 -5.56 6.36 -4.93
N THR A 139 -4.97 7.06 -3.95
CA THR A 139 -5.37 6.95 -2.55
C THR A 139 -6.75 7.53 -2.30
N LEU A 140 -7.15 8.63 -2.95
CA LEU A 140 -8.49 9.18 -2.84
C LEU A 140 -9.56 8.22 -3.38
N LEU A 141 -9.36 7.67 -4.58
CA LEU A 141 -10.29 6.69 -5.17
C LEU A 141 -10.38 5.43 -4.31
N GLY A 142 -9.23 4.91 -3.85
CA GLY A 142 -9.19 3.76 -2.96
C GLY A 142 -9.93 4.03 -1.64
N SER A 143 -9.70 5.19 -1.04
CA SER A 143 -10.37 5.61 0.21
C SER A 143 -11.87 5.74 0.01
N PHE A 144 -12.33 6.32 -1.10
CA PHE A 144 -13.75 6.44 -1.41
C PHE A 144 -14.43 5.06 -1.51
N VAL A 145 -13.82 4.11 -2.25
CA VAL A 145 -14.34 2.74 -2.36
C VAL A 145 -14.40 2.05 -0.99
N CYS A 146 -13.34 2.20 -0.19
CA CYS A 146 -13.29 1.63 1.16
C CYS A 146 -14.34 2.22 2.08
N ALA A 147 -14.53 3.55 2.05
CA ALA A 147 -15.53 4.25 2.85
C ALA A 147 -16.95 3.74 2.53
N VAL A 148 -17.29 3.60 1.25
CA VAL A 148 -18.59 3.05 0.83
C VAL A 148 -18.76 1.61 1.30
N CYS A 149 -17.74 0.76 1.09
CA CYS A 149 -17.80 -0.65 1.51
C CYS A 149 -18.00 -0.77 3.03
N TYR A 150 -17.19 -0.09 3.84
CA TYR A 150 -17.29 -0.17 5.30
C TYR A 150 -18.56 0.46 5.83
N PHE A 151 -19.04 1.56 5.25
CA PHE A 151 -20.33 2.13 5.63
C PHE A 151 -21.46 1.12 5.45
N LEU A 152 -21.51 0.42 4.30
CA LEU A 152 -22.52 -0.60 4.02
C LEU A 152 -22.38 -1.82 4.95
N VAL A 153 -21.15 -2.28 5.21
CA VAL A 153 -20.87 -3.40 6.13
C VAL A 153 -21.31 -3.05 7.55
N ILE A 154 -20.96 -1.87 8.06
CA ILE A 154 -21.34 -1.42 9.41
C ILE A 154 -22.86 -1.33 9.52
N ARG A 155 -23.53 -0.74 8.51
CA ARG A 155 -25.00 -0.65 8.47
C ARG A 155 -25.63 -2.05 8.50
N ARG A 156 -25.14 -2.99 7.69
CA ARG A 156 -25.67 -4.35 7.63
C ARG A 156 -25.46 -5.12 8.93
N LEU A 157 -24.29 -4.97 9.57
CA LEU A 157 -24.00 -5.57 10.87
C LEU A 157 -24.90 -5.00 11.97
N ALA A 158 -25.17 -3.68 11.95
CA ALA A 158 -26.06 -3.03 12.90
C ALA A 158 -27.53 -3.48 12.74
N GLU A 159 -27.99 -3.67 11.50
CA GLU A 159 -29.31 -4.24 11.21
C GLU A 159 -29.39 -5.70 11.68
N SER A 160 -28.38 -6.53 11.37
CA SER A 160 -28.36 -7.94 11.77
C SER A 160 -28.38 -8.15 13.28
N HIS A 161 -27.69 -7.31 14.05
CA HIS A 161 -27.69 -7.36 15.52
C HIS A 161 -29.07 -7.03 16.12
N LYS A 162 -29.89 -6.22 15.44
CA LYS A 162 -31.24 -5.88 15.93
C LYS A 162 -32.26 -7.00 15.72
N PHE A 163 -32.08 -7.84 14.71
CA PHE A 163 -33.09 -8.81 14.26
C PHE A 163 -32.72 -10.28 14.50
N HIS A 164 -31.46 -10.60 14.82
CA HIS A 164 -31.02 -11.97 15.02
C HIS A 164 -30.07 -12.08 16.22
N ASP A 165 -30.50 -12.86 17.21
CA ASP A 165 -29.70 -13.32 18.37
C ASP A 165 -28.75 -14.46 17.97
N SER A 166 -28.33 -14.50 16.69
CA SER A 166 -27.52 -15.56 16.14
C SER A 166 -26.06 -15.40 16.59
N ASN A 167 -25.58 -16.41 17.31
CA ASN A 167 -24.18 -16.73 17.57
C ASN A 167 -23.25 -15.52 17.79
N LEU A 168 -23.30 -14.94 18.99
CA LEU A 168 -22.47 -13.83 19.49
C LEU A 168 -20.98 -13.89 19.10
N ARG A 169 -20.42 -15.10 18.95
CA ARG A 169 -19.04 -15.34 18.55
C ARG A 169 -18.76 -14.95 17.10
N ASP A 170 -19.68 -15.25 16.19
CA ASP A 170 -19.54 -14.88 14.77
C ASP A 170 -19.70 -13.37 14.61
N TYR A 171 -20.65 -12.75 15.33
CA TYR A 171 -20.79 -11.29 15.36
C TYR A 171 -19.54 -10.58 15.90
N ARG A 172 -18.95 -11.06 17.01
CA ARG A 172 -17.69 -10.49 17.55
C ARG A 172 -16.55 -10.58 16.54
N ARG A 173 -16.44 -11.69 15.82
CA ARG A 173 -15.43 -11.88 14.77
C ARG A 173 -15.64 -10.90 13.62
N GLU A 174 -16.86 -10.77 13.13
CA GLU A 174 -17.20 -9.83 12.05
C GLU A 174 -17.00 -8.36 12.46
N LYS A 175 -17.33 -8.00 13.70
CA LYS A 175 -17.07 -6.68 14.27
C LYS A 175 -15.56 -6.39 14.33
N MET A 176 -14.76 -7.33 14.85
CA MET A 176 -13.30 -7.17 14.93
C MET A 176 -12.68 -6.99 13.54
N LEU A 177 -13.07 -7.81 12.56
CA LEU A 177 -12.62 -7.69 11.17
C LEU A 177 -12.99 -6.33 10.57
N THR A 178 -14.17 -5.81 10.90
CA THR A 178 -14.62 -4.48 10.44
C THR A 178 -13.82 -3.36 11.07
N VAL A 179 -13.49 -3.43 12.37
CA VAL A 179 -12.64 -2.45 13.06
C VAL A 179 -11.23 -2.41 12.47
N VAL A 180 -10.62 -3.59 12.25
CA VAL A 180 -9.30 -3.68 11.62
C VAL A 180 -9.33 -3.12 10.20
N GLY A 181 -10.37 -3.46 9.44
CA GLY A 181 -10.59 -2.91 8.11
C GLY A 181 -10.74 -1.39 8.09
N PHE A 182 -11.46 -0.83 9.06
CA PHE A 182 -11.60 0.62 9.22
C PHE A 182 -10.27 1.30 9.59
N ALA A 183 -9.41 0.64 10.38
CA ALA A 183 -8.07 1.15 10.65
C ALA A 183 -7.21 1.22 9.39
N LEU A 184 -7.32 0.24 8.48
CA LEU A 184 -6.65 0.27 7.17
C LEU A 184 -7.16 1.45 6.30
N PHE A 185 -8.47 1.73 6.34
CA PHE A 185 -9.03 2.92 5.68
C PHE A 185 -8.45 4.23 6.24
N LEU A 186 -8.35 4.38 7.57
CA LEU A 186 -7.73 5.56 8.17
C LEU A 186 -6.28 5.73 7.73
N ALA A 187 -5.55 4.64 7.59
CA ALA A 187 -4.17 4.68 7.12
C ALA A 187 -4.05 5.03 5.62
N LEU A 188 -5.05 4.73 4.78
CA LEU A 188 -5.15 5.29 3.43
C LEU A 188 -5.40 6.80 3.44
N CYS A 189 -6.19 7.31 4.39
CA CYS A 189 -6.37 8.76 4.56
C CYS A 189 -5.04 9.44 4.95
N VAL A 190 -4.27 8.83 5.87
CA VAL A 190 -2.92 9.31 6.23
C VAL A 190 -1.99 9.27 5.01
N SER A 191 -2.04 8.20 4.21
CA SER A 191 -1.25 8.10 2.97
C SER A 191 -1.61 9.19 1.96
N THR A 192 -2.89 9.55 1.86
CA THR A 192 -3.35 10.68 1.05
C THR A 192 -2.75 11.99 1.54
N LEU A 193 -2.75 12.23 2.85
CA LEU A 193 -2.15 13.42 3.44
C LEU A 193 -0.66 13.52 3.09
N PHE A 194 0.08 12.42 3.17
CA PHE A 194 1.50 12.40 2.76
C PHE A 194 1.68 12.81 1.30
N TYR A 195 0.83 12.35 0.37
CA TYR A 195 0.93 12.78 -1.02
C TYR A 195 0.55 14.23 -1.26
N VAL A 196 -0.44 14.75 -0.52
CA VAL A 196 -0.75 16.19 -0.54
C VAL A 196 0.48 16.98 -0.09
N LEU A 197 1.13 16.57 1.00
CA LEU A 197 2.34 17.25 1.50
C LEU A 197 3.50 17.16 0.51
N ILE A 198 3.74 15.99 -0.11
CA ILE A 198 4.76 15.85 -1.17
C ILE A 198 4.41 16.75 -2.36
N GLY A 199 3.15 16.76 -2.79
CA GLY A 199 2.68 17.57 -3.91
C GLY A 199 2.85 19.08 -3.66
N VAL A 200 2.50 19.56 -2.47
CA VAL A 200 2.68 20.97 -2.07
C VAL A 200 4.15 21.36 -1.99
N ASN A 201 5.00 20.53 -1.37
CA ASN A 201 6.43 20.82 -1.31
C ASN A 201 7.10 20.77 -2.68
N ALA A 202 6.70 19.80 -3.52
CA ALA A 202 7.17 19.74 -4.89
C ALA A 202 6.71 20.97 -5.68
N ALA A 203 5.45 21.43 -5.54
CA ALA A 203 4.94 22.64 -6.18
C ALA A 203 5.74 23.90 -5.85
N ASN A 204 6.25 23.99 -4.61
CA ASN A 204 7.11 25.08 -4.14
C ASN A 204 8.61 24.85 -4.42
N ASP A 205 8.95 23.83 -5.21
CA ASP A 205 10.33 23.40 -5.53
C ASP A 205 11.22 23.19 -4.29
N ASN A 206 10.61 22.78 -3.17
CA ASN A 206 11.27 22.50 -1.90
C ASN A 206 11.74 21.03 -1.83
N ASP A 207 12.88 20.73 -2.47
CA ASP A 207 13.46 19.37 -2.45
C ASP A 207 13.75 18.83 -1.03
N PRO A 208 14.36 19.59 -0.09
CA PRO A 208 14.59 19.11 1.26
C PRO A 208 13.30 18.67 1.97
N GLY A 209 12.20 19.42 1.78
CA GLY A 209 10.90 19.06 2.31
C GLY A 209 10.36 17.75 1.74
N VAL A 210 10.49 17.53 0.43
CA VAL A 210 10.09 16.27 -0.23
C VAL A 210 10.88 15.09 0.33
N GLN A 211 12.20 15.23 0.48
CA GLN A 211 13.05 14.16 0.99
C GLN A 211 12.72 13.84 2.46
N ALA A 212 12.52 14.86 3.30
CA ALA A 212 12.11 14.68 4.69
C ALA A 212 10.80 13.88 4.79
N ILE A 213 9.78 14.26 4.00
CA ILE A 213 8.49 13.57 4.01
C ILE A 213 8.64 12.10 3.58
N ARG A 214 9.44 11.81 2.54
CA ARG A 214 9.69 10.43 2.08
C ARG A 214 10.34 9.55 3.14
N VAL A 215 11.21 10.11 3.98
CA VAL A 215 11.83 9.37 5.10
C VAL A 215 10.81 8.96 6.14
N TYR A 216 9.86 9.83 6.49
CA TYR A 216 8.82 9.48 7.46
C TYR A 216 7.73 8.58 6.89
N TYR A 217 7.45 8.74 5.59
CA TYR A 217 6.35 8.06 4.94
C TYR A 217 6.47 6.54 5.00
N ILE A 218 7.69 6.01 4.88
CA ILE A 218 7.91 4.56 4.91
C ILE A 218 7.48 3.92 6.23
N TYR A 219 7.60 4.61 7.37
CA TYR A 219 7.18 4.04 8.65
C TYR A 219 5.67 3.82 8.70
N ALA A 220 4.89 4.72 8.09
CA ALA A 220 3.45 4.55 7.93
C ALA A 220 3.12 3.35 7.01
N LEU A 221 3.86 3.20 5.90
CA LEU A 221 3.73 2.06 4.99
C LEU A 221 4.08 0.73 5.66
N MET A 222 5.12 0.69 6.48
CA MET A 222 5.52 -0.50 7.22
C MET A 222 4.44 -0.92 8.21
N ALA A 223 3.92 0.03 9.01
CA ALA A 223 2.84 -0.22 9.94
C ALA A 223 1.62 -0.83 9.23
N LEU A 224 1.26 -0.29 8.05
CA LEU A 224 0.16 -0.77 7.20
C LEU A 224 0.33 -2.23 6.76
N THR A 225 1.50 -2.61 6.25
CA THR A 225 1.76 -3.98 5.79
C THR A 225 1.60 -5.00 6.92
N PHE A 226 2.06 -4.66 8.13
CA PHE A 226 2.00 -5.61 9.25
C PHE A 226 0.58 -5.82 9.79
N VAL A 227 -0.35 -4.87 9.61
CA VAL A 227 -1.75 -5.04 10.03
C VAL A 227 -2.40 -6.27 9.37
N ASN A 228 -2.06 -6.56 8.10
CA ASN A 228 -2.65 -7.68 7.35
C ASN A 228 -2.31 -9.07 7.93
N PRO A 229 -1.03 -9.42 8.22
CA PRO A 229 -0.67 -10.63 8.97
C PRO A 229 -1.27 -10.70 10.38
N TRP A 230 -1.23 -9.59 11.15
CA TRP A 230 -1.80 -9.55 12.50
C TRP A 230 -3.30 -9.84 12.49
N MET A 231 -4.03 -9.33 11.50
CA MET A 231 -5.44 -9.64 11.28
C MET A 231 -5.68 -11.13 11.11
N LEU A 232 -4.90 -11.81 10.26
CA LEU A 232 -5.03 -13.25 10.02
C LEU A 232 -4.73 -14.07 11.27
N MET A 233 -3.70 -13.69 12.03
CA MET A 233 -3.32 -14.38 13.26
C MET A 233 -4.38 -14.21 14.36
N LEU A 234 -5.00 -13.03 14.46
CA LEU A 234 -6.02 -12.75 15.47
C LEU A 234 -7.39 -13.36 15.12
N THR A 235 -7.72 -13.51 13.83
CA THR A 235 -9.07 -13.91 13.38
C THR A 235 -9.19 -15.38 12.98
N ASN A 236 -8.07 -16.09 12.77
CA ASN A 236 -8.09 -17.51 12.40
C ASN A 236 -7.79 -18.42 13.62
N GLN A 237 -8.82 -19.09 14.14
CA GLN A 237 -8.68 -20.03 15.26
C GLN A 237 -7.78 -21.23 14.95
N ASN A 238 -7.66 -21.62 13.67
CA ASN A 238 -6.79 -22.72 13.26
C ASN A 238 -5.31 -22.33 13.29
N THR A 239 -4.99 -21.04 13.16
CA THR A 239 -3.62 -20.53 13.26
C THR A 239 -3.21 -20.31 14.71
N ARG A 240 -4.15 -20.00 15.62
CA ARG A 240 -3.88 -19.78 17.05
C ARG A 240 -3.66 -21.07 17.87
N ARG A 241 -3.86 -22.24 17.27
CA ARG A 241 -3.68 -23.57 17.90
C ARG A 241 -2.44 -24.32 17.39
N ARG A 242 -1.69 -23.74 16.45
CA ARG A 242 -0.34 -24.17 16.07
C ARG A 242 0.65 -23.15 16.64
#